data_AF-A0A409YVC9-F1
#
_entry.id   AF-A0A409YVC9-F1
#
_cell.length_a   1.000
_cell.length_b   1.000
_cell.length_c   1.000
_cell.angle_alpha   90.00
_cell.angle_beta   90.00
_cell.angle_gamma   90.00
#
_symmetry.space_group_name_H-M   'P 1'
#
loop_
_entity.id
_entity.type
_entity.pdbx_description
1 polymer ?
#
loop_
_entity_poly.entity_id
_entity_poly.type
_entity_poly.pdbx_seq_one_letter_code
_entity_poly.pdbx_strand_id
1 'polypeptide(L)'
;MRLNRANATMRDQDRLHGLNGSNTVQDEACEYIWRELVANWKRRTQLVEYCVSVVDQSLNEKQETVADQTQDELSRRKIQGEIYAEQVKRRHVHNELSVEAIVRKRSAEAFRTRCKYFVPPLTDAEARRMWEAAQRD
;
A
#
# COMPACT_ATOMS: atom_id res chain seq x y z
N MET A 1 -0.53 7.43 11.35
CA MET A 1 0.21 6.76 12.43
C MET A 1 -0.12 7.41 13.77
N ARG A 2 -0.77 6.68 14.69
CA ARG A 2 -1.26 7.21 15.98
C ARG A 2 -0.43 6.65 17.15
N LEU A 3 0.83 7.08 17.29
CA LEU A 3 1.76 6.54 18.29
C LEU A 3 1.26 6.64 19.74
N ASN A 4 0.62 7.76 20.09
CA ASN A 4 0.02 7.93 21.43
C ASN A 4 -1.06 6.89 21.73
N ARG A 5 -1.83 6.47 20.71
CA ARG A 5 -2.82 5.40 20.85
C ARG A 5 -2.13 4.06 21.10
N ALA A 6 -1.10 3.72 20.32
CA ALA A 6 -0.38 2.46 20.48
C ALA A 6 0.27 2.36 21.86
N ASN A 7 0.94 3.42 22.32
CA ASN A 7 1.50 3.48 23.67
C ASN A 7 0.43 3.27 24.76
N ALA A 8 -0.75 3.88 24.62
CA ALA A 8 -1.85 3.68 25.57
C ALA A 8 -2.30 2.21 25.60
N THR A 9 -2.48 1.59 24.42
CA THR A 9 -2.87 0.18 24.32
C THR A 9 -1.83 -0.77 24.94
N MET A 10 -0.54 -0.55 24.68
CA MET A 10 0.52 -1.38 25.26
C MET A 10 0.62 -1.20 26.77
N ARG A 11 0.46 0.03 27.29
CA ARG A 11 0.39 0.28 28.75
C ARG A 11 -0.77 -0.46 29.42
N ASP A 12 -1.93 -0.50 28.77
CA ASP A 12 -3.08 -1.21 29.32
C ASP A 12 -2.85 -2.74 29.31
N GLN A 13 -2.20 -3.27 28.26
CA GLN A 13 -1.80 -4.68 28.20
C GLN A 13 -0.77 -5.04 29.28
N ASP A 14 0.23 -4.19 29.49
CA ASP A 14 1.25 -4.37 30.53
C ASP A 14 0.61 -4.44 31.94
N ARG A 15 -0.36 -3.55 32.23
CA ARG A 15 -1.11 -3.59 33.50
C ARG A 15 -1.91 -4.89 33.70
N LEU A 16 -2.44 -5.47 32.63
CA LEU A 16 -3.30 -6.66 32.70
C LEU A 16 -2.49 -7.96 32.73
N HIS A 17 -1.37 -8.01 32.00
CA HIS A 17 -0.62 -9.24 31.77
C HIS A 17 0.73 -9.28 32.50
N GLY A 18 1.18 -8.17 33.10
CA GLY A 18 2.43 -8.09 33.85
C GLY A 18 3.61 -8.56 32.98
N LEU A 19 3.86 -7.84 31.88
CA LEU A 19 4.90 -8.25 30.93
C LEU A 19 6.27 -8.15 31.61
N ASN A 20 6.81 -9.29 32.07
CA ASN A 20 8.17 -9.46 32.59
C ASN A 20 9.24 -9.39 31.47
N GLY A 21 9.03 -8.51 30.49
CA GLY A 21 9.91 -8.34 29.34
C GLY A 21 10.98 -7.28 29.59
N SER A 22 12.19 -7.51 29.08
CA SER A 22 13.27 -6.51 29.07
C SER A 22 12.99 -5.30 28.16
N ASN A 23 11.91 -5.33 27.38
CA ASN A 23 11.57 -4.30 26.41
C ASN A 23 10.73 -3.21 27.05
N THR A 24 10.97 -1.96 26.65
CA THR A 24 10.13 -0.87 27.14
C THR A 24 8.78 -0.89 26.44
N VAL A 25 7.73 -0.39 27.09
CA VAL A 25 6.39 -0.22 26.49
C VAL A 25 6.44 0.57 25.17
N GLN A 26 7.43 1.45 25.02
CA GLN A 26 7.67 2.18 23.77
C GLN A 26 8.21 1.27 22.65
N ASP A 27 9.09 0.32 22.96
CA ASP A 27 9.64 -0.62 21.98
C ASP A 27 8.53 -1.54 21.45
N GLU A 28 7.67 -2.05 22.34
CA GLU A 28 6.51 -2.86 21.99
C GLU A 28 5.51 -2.08 21.13
N ALA A 29 5.26 -0.80 21.46
CA ALA A 29 4.39 0.06 20.65
C ALA A 29 4.98 0.34 19.26
N CYS A 30 6.30 0.51 19.17
CA CYS A 30 7.00 0.66 17.89
C CYS A 30 6.90 -0.62 17.06
N GLU A 31 7.08 -1.79 17.68
CA GLU A 31 6.91 -3.08 16.99
C GLU A 31 5.47 -3.29 16.49
N TYR A 32 4.48 -3.00 17.34
CA TYR A 32 3.07 -3.09 16.96
C TYR A 32 2.76 -2.21 15.75
N ILE A 33 3.16 -0.93 15.79
CA ILE A 33 2.94 0.00 14.68
C ILE A 33 3.70 -0.45 13.43
N TRP A 34 4.91 -0.98 13.57
CA TRP A 34 5.68 -1.48 12.45
C TRP A 34 4.94 -2.61 11.73
N ARG A 35 4.42 -3.58 12.48
CA ARG A 35 3.60 -4.68 11.93
C ARG A 35 2.36 -4.15 11.21
N GLU A 36 1.67 -3.17 11.81
CA GLU A 36 0.52 -2.53 11.15
C GLU A 36 0.92 -1.80 9.85
N LEU A 37 2.04 -1.08 9.82
CA LEU A 37 2.52 -0.37 8.63
C LEU A 37 2.79 -1.34 7.49
N VAL A 38 3.58 -2.38 7.76
CA VAL A 38 3.93 -3.40 6.76
C VAL A 38 2.68 -4.09 6.23
N ALA A 39 1.75 -4.48 7.11
CA ALA A 39 0.49 -5.10 6.71
C ALA A 39 -0.35 -4.18 5.80
N ASN A 40 -0.41 -2.88 6.13
CA ASN A 40 -1.15 -1.90 5.33
C ASN A 40 -0.49 -1.66 3.96
N TRP A 41 0.84 -1.52 3.90
CA TRP A 41 1.57 -1.37 2.64
C TRP A 41 1.37 -2.59 1.73
N LYS A 42 1.47 -3.80 2.29
CA LYS A 42 1.23 -5.04 1.55
C LYS A 42 -0.19 -5.07 0.98
N ARG A 43 -1.19 -4.84 1.83
CA ARG A 43 -2.60 -4.84 1.43
C ARG A 43 -2.87 -3.79 0.35
N ARG A 44 -2.37 -2.57 0.50
CA ARG A 44 -2.61 -1.49 -0.46
C ARG A 44 -1.90 -1.77 -1.78
N THR A 45 -0.66 -2.27 -1.76
CA THR A 45 0.07 -2.68 -2.97
C THR A 45 -0.71 -3.73 -3.76
N GLN A 46 -1.17 -4.79 -3.09
CA GLN A 46 -1.98 -5.85 -3.71
C GLN A 46 -3.28 -5.31 -4.33
N LEU A 47 -3.96 -4.39 -3.64
CA LEU A 47 -5.19 -3.77 -4.16
C LEU A 47 -4.92 -2.90 -5.39
N VAL A 48 -3.86 -2.09 -5.37
CA VAL A 48 -3.50 -1.24 -6.51
C VAL A 48 -3.12 -2.10 -7.71
N GLU A 49 -2.31 -3.14 -7.53
CA GLU A 49 -1.93 -4.08 -8.59
C GLU A 49 -3.14 -4.78 -9.20
N TYR A 50 -4.08 -5.23 -8.36
CA TYR A 50 -5.35 -5.80 -8.83
C TYR A 50 -6.14 -4.77 -9.65
N CYS A 51 -6.30 -3.54 -9.16
CA CYS A 51 -6.99 -2.48 -9.90
C CYS A 51 -6.33 -2.18 -11.25
N VAL A 52 -4.98 -2.18 -11.31
CA VAL A 52 -4.24 -2.04 -12.57
C VAL A 52 -4.63 -3.17 -13.53
N SER A 53 -4.58 -4.43 -13.09
CA SER A 53 -4.93 -5.57 -13.95
C SER A 53 -6.36 -5.52 -14.50
N VAL A 54 -7.32 -5.08 -13.69
CA VAL A 54 -8.73 -4.98 -14.09
C VAL A 54 -8.91 -3.89 -15.14
N VAL A 55 -8.28 -2.73 -14.97
CA VAL A 55 -8.39 -1.63 -15.94
C VAL A 55 -7.65 -1.96 -17.23
N ASP A 56 -6.48 -2.60 -17.15
CA ASP A 56 -5.74 -3.07 -18.33
C ASP A 56 -6.57 -4.08 -19.13
N GLN A 57 -7.19 -5.06 -18.46
CA GLN A 57 -8.06 -6.03 -19.10
C GLN A 57 -9.27 -5.37 -19.77
N SER A 58 -9.99 -4.49 -19.05
CA SER A 58 -11.16 -3.76 -19.57
C SER A 58 -10.81 -2.94 -20.82
N LEU A 59 -9.64 -2.32 -20.84
CA LEU A 59 -9.17 -1.53 -21.97
C LEU A 59 -8.82 -2.41 -23.17
N ASN A 60 -8.17 -3.55 -22.96
CA ASN A 60 -7.87 -4.51 -24.02
C ASN A 60 -9.15 -5.07 -24.65
N GLU A 61 -10.14 -5.48 -23.84
CA GLU A 61 -11.43 -5.98 -24.33
C GLU A 61 -12.16 -4.94 -25.21
N LYS A 62 -12.15 -3.66 -24.80
CA LYS A 62 -12.73 -2.58 -25.61
C LYS A 62 -11.95 -2.31 -26.90
N GLN A 63 -10.63 -2.42 -26.88
CA GLN A 63 -9.81 -2.26 -28.08
C GLN A 63 -10.06 -3.39 -29.09
N GLU A 64 -10.18 -4.63 -28.63
CA GLU A 64 -10.56 -5.77 -29.47
C GLU A 64 -11.96 -5.58 -30.08
N THR A 65 -12.90 -5.07 -29.28
CA THR A 65 -14.27 -4.79 -29.76
C THR A 65 -14.32 -3.72 -30.86
N VAL A 66 -13.46 -2.69 -30.80
CA VAL A 66 -13.37 -1.65 -31.86
C VAL A 66 -12.66 -2.16 -33.12
N ALA A 67 -11.77 -3.14 -32.98
CA ALA A 67 -11.09 -3.75 -34.12
C ALA A 67 -12.00 -4.67 -34.94
N ASP A 68 -13.12 -5.12 -34.36
CA ASP A 68 -14.16 -5.87 -35.06
C ASP A 68 -14.87 -4.98 -36.11
N GLN A 69 -14.71 -5.34 -37.38
CA GLN A 69 -15.19 -4.57 -38.54
C GLN A 69 -16.72 -4.68 -38.73
N THR A 70 -17.41 -5.49 -37.92
CA THR A 70 -18.86 -5.71 -38.02
C THR A 70 -19.71 -4.60 -37.39
N GLN A 71 -19.10 -3.64 -36.70
CA GLN A 71 -19.82 -2.59 -35.96
C GLN A 71 -20.23 -1.38 -36.81
N ASP A 72 -21.42 -0.85 -36.53
CA ASP A 72 -21.90 0.42 -37.09
C ASP A 72 -21.03 1.62 -36.64
N GLU A 73 -20.96 2.65 -37.50
CA GLU A 73 -20.19 3.89 -37.29
C GLU A 73 -20.51 4.59 -35.96
N LEU A 74 -21.80 4.63 -35.58
CA LEU A 74 -22.24 5.27 -34.34
C LEU A 74 -21.76 4.49 -33.10
N SER A 75 -21.84 3.16 -33.15
CA SER A 75 -21.35 2.26 -32.10
C SER A 75 -19.83 2.41 -31.93
N ARG A 76 -19.09 2.47 -33.04
CA ARG A 76 -17.64 2.65 -33.04
C ARG A 76 -17.22 3.96 -32.36
N ARG A 77 -17.91 5.07 -32.66
CA ARG A 77 -17.63 6.38 -32.01
C ARG A 77 -17.92 6.35 -30.51
N LYS A 78 -19.00 5.69 -30.08
CA LYS A 78 -19.32 5.52 -28.66
C LYS A 78 -18.22 4.76 -27.93
N ILE A 79 -17.78 3.64 -28.48
CA ILE A 79 -16.73 2.81 -27.85
C ILE A 79 -15.39 3.54 -27.84
N GLN A 80 -15.05 4.32 -28.87
CA GLN A 80 -13.86 5.18 -28.85
C GLN A 80 -13.90 6.20 -27.69
N GLY A 81 -15.06 6.79 -27.42
CA GLY A 81 -15.25 7.66 -26.25
C GLY A 81 -15.02 6.93 -24.93
N GLU A 82 -15.52 5.69 -24.82
CA GLU A 82 -15.29 4.85 -23.64
C GLU A 82 -13.81 4.43 -23.48
N ILE A 83 -13.11 4.14 -24.58
CA ILE A 83 -11.67 3.85 -24.58
C ILE A 83 -10.90 5.05 -24.05
N TYR A 84 -11.22 6.26 -24.48
CA TYR A 84 -10.56 7.46 -23.97
C TYR A 84 -10.77 7.64 -22.45
N ALA A 85 -11.99 7.44 -21.98
CA ALA A 85 -12.29 7.49 -20.55
C ALA A 85 -11.52 6.41 -19.76
N GLU A 86 -11.43 5.19 -20.28
CA GLU A 86 -10.64 4.11 -19.67
C GLU A 86 -9.13 4.39 -19.72
N GLN A 87 -8.59 5.02 -20.76
CA GLN A 87 -7.18 5.42 -20.82
C GLN A 87 -6.82 6.43 -19.72
N VAL A 88 -7.69 7.40 -19.46
CA VAL A 88 -7.51 8.35 -18.35
C VAL A 88 -7.55 7.63 -17.01
N LYS A 89 -8.53 6.73 -16.82
CA LYS A 89 -8.64 5.92 -15.60
C LYS A 89 -7.39 5.06 -15.40
N ARG A 90 -6.92 4.37 -16.45
CA ARG A 90 -5.70 3.58 -16.46
C ARG A 90 -4.51 4.39 -15.97
N ARG A 91 -4.32 5.60 -16.52
CA ARG A 91 -3.24 6.49 -16.09
C ARG A 91 -3.35 6.83 -14.60
N HIS A 92 -4.55 7.15 -14.10
CA HIS A 92 -4.75 7.44 -12.68
C HIS A 92 -4.44 6.24 -11.79
N VAL A 93 -4.93 5.05 -12.16
CA VAL A 93 -4.70 3.82 -11.39
C VAL A 93 -3.23 3.42 -11.40
N HIS A 94 -2.51 3.57 -12.52
CA HIS A 94 -1.07 3.37 -12.55
C HIS A 94 -0.31 4.36 -11.67
N ASN A 95 -0.75 5.62 -11.63
CA ASN A 95 -0.13 6.63 -10.76
C ASN A 95 -0.27 6.27 -9.27
N GLU A 96 -1.27 5.47 -8.88
CA GLU A 96 -1.41 5.00 -7.50
C GLU A 96 -0.22 4.14 -7.03
N LEU A 97 0.50 3.47 -7.94
CA LEU A 97 1.74 2.75 -7.59
C LEU A 97 2.82 3.74 -7.13
N SER A 98 2.94 4.89 -7.82
CA SER A 98 3.85 5.96 -7.42
C SER A 98 3.41 6.61 -6.12
N VAL A 99 2.10 6.83 -5.93
CA VAL A 99 1.55 7.33 -4.66
C VAL A 99 1.87 6.35 -3.53
N GLU A 100 1.74 5.05 -3.74
CA GLU A 100 2.06 4.04 -2.74
C GLU A 100 3.54 4.06 -2.36
N ALA A 101 4.45 4.22 -3.33
CA ALA A 101 5.88 4.39 -3.04
C ALA A 101 6.14 5.65 -2.18
N ILE A 102 5.50 6.77 -2.49
CA ILE A 102 5.61 8.02 -1.71
C ILE A 102 5.06 7.82 -0.29
N VAL A 103 3.89 7.21 -0.15
CA VAL A 103 3.27 6.93 1.15
C VAL A 103 4.18 6.04 1.99
N ARG A 104 4.75 4.98 1.40
CA ARG A 104 5.69 4.09 2.06
C ARG A 104 6.93 4.83 2.57
N LYS A 105 7.57 5.64 1.72
CA LYS A 105 8.75 6.47 2.10
C LYS A 105 8.43 7.40 3.26
N ARG A 106 7.39 8.24 3.12
CA ARG A 106 7.01 9.23 4.14
C ARG A 106 6.58 8.59 5.46
N SER A 107 5.87 7.47 5.40
CA SER A 107 5.44 6.77 6.61
C SER A 107 6.60 6.05 7.31
N ALA A 108 7.57 5.51 6.57
CA ALA A 108 8.80 4.96 7.14
C ALA A 108 9.70 6.03 7.78
N GLU A 109 9.84 7.20 7.14
CA GLU A 109 10.55 8.35 7.71
C GLU A 109 9.89 8.82 9.01
N ALA A 110 8.57 9.03 8.98
CA ALA A 110 7.80 9.41 10.17
C ALA A 110 7.90 8.37 11.29
N PHE A 111 7.95 7.07 10.95
CA PHE A 111 8.15 6.00 11.92
C PHE A 111 9.53 6.12 12.59
N ARG A 112 10.60 6.21 11.79
CA ARG A 112 11.99 6.31 12.27
C ARG A 112 12.24 7.49 13.19
N THR A 113 11.64 8.65 12.90
CA THR A 113 11.80 9.83 13.79
C THR A 113 11.27 9.59 15.20
N ARG A 114 10.32 8.67 15.37
CA ARG A 114 9.69 8.35 16.65
C ARG A 114 10.23 7.06 17.28
N CYS A 115 10.67 6.12 16.46
CA CYS A 115 11.19 4.81 16.85
C CYS A 115 12.66 4.68 16.41
N LYS A 116 13.52 5.57 16.92
CA LYS A 116 14.90 5.78 16.44
C LYS A 116 15.80 4.53 16.51
N TYR A 117 15.60 3.71 17.53
CA TYR A 117 16.41 2.51 17.78
C TYR A 117 15.72 1.22 17.32
N PHE A 118 14.54 1.33 16.70
CA PHE A 118 13.81 0.18 16.23
C PHE A 118 14.53 -0.49 15.06
N VAL A 119 14.65 -1.81 15.15
CA VAL A 119 15.18 -2.66 14.09
C VAL A 119 14.15 -3.77 13.84
N PRO A 120 13.64 -3.94 12.60
CA PRO A 120 12.68 -4.99 12.31
C PRO A 120 13.22 -6.38 12.70
N PRO A 121 12.40 -7.26 13.30
CA PRO A 121 12.80 -8.62 13.65
C PRO A 121 13.35 -9.39 12.43
N LEU A 122 14.39 -10.20 12.64
CA LEU A 122 14.99 -11.02 11.57
C LEU A 122 14.06 -12.13 11.05
N THR A 123 13.02 -12.45 11.81
CA THR A 123 12.03 -13.48 11.47
C THR A 123 11.12 -13.07 10.31
N ASP A 124 10.98 -11.77 10.04
CA ASP A 124 10.13 -11.26 8.96
C ASP A 124 10.97 -10.69 7.82
N ALA A 125 11.38 -11.59 6.91
CA ALA A 125 12.17 -11.23 5.74
C ALA A 125 11.44 -10.28 4.78
N GLU A 126 10.10 -10.33 4.71
CA GLU A 126 9.30 -9.47 3.85
C GLU A 126 9.26 -8.03 4.42
N ALA A 127 8.96 -7.89 5.71
CA ALA A 127 9.05 -6.61 6.40
C ALA A 127 10.46 -6.00 6.30
N ARG A 128 11.51 -6.84 6.39
CA ARG A 128 12.90 -6.40 6.23
C ARG A 128 13.17 -5.82 4.85
N ARG A 129 12.71 -6.50 3.78
CA ARG A 129 12.82 -5.99 2.41
C ARG A 129 12.08 -4.66 2.26
N MET A 130 10.89 -4.54 2.84
CA MET A 130 10.13 -3.28 2.82
C MET A 130 10.82 -2.16 3.61
N TRP A 131 11.46 -2.48 4.74
CA TRP A 131 12.28 -1.55 5.53
C TRP A 131 13.47 -1.02 4.74
N GLU A 132 14.18 -1.88 4.03
CA GLU A 132 15.32 -1.49 3.19
C GLU A 132 14.87 -0.75 1.92
N ALA A 133 13.76 -1.18 1.30
CA ALA A 133 13.21 -0.51 0.12
C ALA A 133 12.75 0.91 0.45
N ALA A 134 12.17 1.14 1.63
CA ALA A 134 11.77 2.46 2.08
C ALA A 134 12.95 3.41 2.39
N GLN A 135 14.19 2.89 2.42
CA GLN A 135 15.42 3.67 2.65
C GLN A 135 16.16 4.06 1.37
N ARG A 136 15.86 3.41 0.24
CA ARG A 136 16.48 3.74 -1.04
C ARG A 136 15.73 4.92 -1.67
N ASP A 137 16.49 5.87 -2.21
CA ASP A 137 16.00 7.18 -2.65
C ASP A 137 14.92 7.14 -3.74
#